data_AF-A0A958SSI6-F1
#
_entry.id   AF-A0A958SSI6-F1
#
_cell.length_a   1.000
_cell.length_b   1.000
_cell.length_c   1.000
_cell.angle_alpha   90.00
_cell.angle_beta   90.00
_cell.angle_gamma   90.00
#
_symmetry.space_group_name_H-M   'P 1'
#
loop_
_entity.id
_entity.type
_entity.pdbx_description
1 polymer ?
#
loop_
_entity_poly.entity_id
_entity_poly.type
_entity_poly.pdbx_seq_one_letter_code
_entity_poly.pdbx_strand_id
1 'polypeptide(L)' 'MTENRTYKIILSGGGTGGHIYPAVAIANELKRRFPEAKFLFVGASDKMEMEKVPQAGY' A
#
# COMPACT_ATOMS: atom_id res chain seq x y z
N MET A 1 17.71 22.80 -8.12
CA MET A 1 16.34 22.33 -8.47
C MET A 1 16.23 20.90 -8.01
N THR A 2 15.63 20.65 -6.86
CA THR A 2 15.32 19.28 -6.42
C THR A 2 14.11 18.82 -7.24
N GLU A 3 14.28 17.81 -8.09
CA GLU A 3 13.15 17.20 -8.79
C GLU A 3 12.13 16.73 -7.75
N ASN A 4 10.91 17.27 -7.82
CA ASN A 4 9.80 16.81 -7.00
C ASN A 4 9.31 15.47 -7.58
N ARG A 5 10.02 14.38 -7.27
CA ARG A 5 9.67 13.05 -7.76
C ARG A 5 8.52 12.47 -6.94
N THR A 6 7.35 12.42 -7.55
CA THR A 6 6.20 11.66 -7.06
C THR A 6 6.49 10.17 -7.22
N TYR A 7 6.72 9.45 -6.11
CA TYR A 7 6.87 8.01 -6.13
C TYR A 7 5.54 7.33 -6.48
N LYS A 8 5.59 6.32 -7.36
CA LYS A 8 4.47 5.42 -7.63
C LYS A 8 4.87 4.03 -7.14
N ILE A 9 4.13 3.50 -6.19
CA ILE A 9 4.50 2.31 -5.42
C ILE A 9 3.39 1.28 -5.60
N ILE A 10 3.79 0.09 -6.07
CA ILE A 10 2.91 -1.07 -6.14
C ILE A 10 3.25 -2.02 -5.01
N LEU A 11 2.24 -2.42 -4.24
CA LEU A 11 2.36 -3.39 -3.16
C LEU A 11 1.56 -4.62 -3.57
N SER A 12 2.27 -5.73 -3.73
CA SER A 12 1.66 -7.03 -3.99
C SER A 12 1.86 -7.91 -2.77
N GLY A 13 0.77 -8.47 -2.28
CA GLY A 13 0.75 -9.28 -1.06
C GLY A 13 -0.69 -9.50 -0.64
N GLY A 14 -1.10 -10.76 -0.50
CA GLY A 14 -2.51 -11.13 -0.30
C GLY A 14 -2.68 -12.56 0.19
N GLY A 15 -3.93 -12.99 0.30
CA GLY A 15 -4.30 -14.34 0.75
C GLY A 15 -4.71 -14.38 2.21
N THR A 16 -3.87 -13.92 3.14
CA THR A 16 -4.16 -13.85 4.59
C THR A 16 -3.66 -12.55 5.22
N GLY A 17 -4.17 -12.23 6.41
CA GLY A 17 -3.75 -11.04 7.17
C GLY A 17 -2.23 -10.94 7.39
N GLY A 18 -1.53 -12.08 7.47
CA GLY A 18 -0.07 -12.13 7.69
C GLY A 18 0.76 -11.44 6.60
N HIS A 19 0.23 -11.27 5.38
CA HIS A 19 0.89 -10.52 4.31
C HIS A 19 0.30 -9.11 4.14
N ILE A 20 -1.00 -8.96 4.42
CA ILE A 20 -1.72 -7.69 4.26
C ILE A 20 -1.24 -6.66 5.28
N TYR A 21 -1.16 -7.02 6.56
CA TYR A 21 -0.79 -6.07 7.61
C TYR A 21 0.65 -5.54 7.46
N PRO A 22 1.66 -6.39 7.14
CA PRO A 22 2.99 -5.87 6.80
C PRO A 22 3.00 -4.96 5.58
N ALA A 23 2.26 -5.28 4.51
CA ALA A 23 2.18 -4.44 3.32
C ALA A 23 1.58 -3.06 3.64
N VAL A 24 0.53 -3.01 4.46
CA VAL A 24 -0.07 -1.76 4.96
C VAL A 24 0.92 -0.99 5.86
N ALA A 25 1.65 -1.67 6.74
CA ALA A 25 2.65 -1.02 7.61
C ALA A 25 3.78 -0.36 6.79
N ILE A 26 4.26 -1.04 5.75
CA ILE A 26 5.24 -0.50 4.80
C ILE A 26 4.66 0.71 4.06
N ALA A 27 3.42 0.61 3.57
CA ALA A 27 2.75 1.72 2.89
C ALA A 27 2.61 2.96 3.77
N ASN A 28 2.28 2.76 5.05
CA ASN A 28 2.15 3.85 6.03
C ASN A 28 3.46 4.58 6.25
N GLU A 29 4.57 3.85 6.43
CA GLU A 29 5.89 4.45 6.62
C GLU A 29 6.37 5.17 5.35
N LEU A 30 6.09 4.60 4.17
CA LEU A 30 6.41 5.25 2.89
C LEU A 30 5.60 6.53 2.69
N LYS A 31 4.30 6.52 3.01
CA LYS A 31 3.44 7.70 2.96
C LYS A 31 3.92 8.80 3.93
N ARG A 32 4.43 8.41 5.10
CA ARG A 32 5.03 9.35 6.08
C ARG A 32 6.29 10.02 5.55
N ARG A 33 7.16 9.27 4.85
CA ARG A 33 8.41 9.80 4.25
C ARG A 33 8.16 10.57 2.95
N PHE A 34 7.17 10.14 2.18
CA PHE A 34 6.85 10.66 0.86
C PHE A 34 5.34 10.94 0.77
N PRO A 35 4.86 12.08 1.30
CA PRO A 35 3.42 12.39 1.35
C PRO A 35 2.73 12.39 -0.02
N GLU A 36 3.46 12.74 -1.07
CA GLU A 36 2.97 12.78 -2.45
C GLU A 36 2.95 11.41 -3.14
N ALA A 37 3.45 10.35 -2.49
CA ALA A 37 3.52 9.03 -3.11
C ALA A 37 2.12 8.48 -3.43
N LYS A 38 2.02 7.80 -4.58
CA LYS A 38 0.81 7.09 -5.01
C LYS A 38 0.98 5.61 -4.78
N PHE A 39 -0.04 4.97 -4.23
CA PHE A 39 -0.03 3.56 -3.86
C PHE A 39 -1.04 2.79 -4.70
N LEU A 40 -0.67 1.59 -5.12
CA LEU A 40 -1.57 0.60 -5.72
C LEU A 40 -1.34 -0.72 -5.01
N PHE A 41 -2.38 -1.27 -4.41
CA PHE A 41 -2.35 -2.63 -3.87
C PHE A 41 -2.89 -3.60 -4.91
N VAL A 42 -2.18 -4.70 -5.10
CA VAL A 42 -2.58 -5.79 -6.00
C VAL A 42 -2.70 -7.08 -5.19
N GLY A 43 -3.86 -7.70 -5.28
CA GLY A 43 -4.19 -8.95 -4.59
C GLY A 43 -5.23 -9.75 -5.36
N ALA A 44 -5.69 -10.84 -4.75
CA ALA A 44 -6.73 -11.69 -5.32
C ALA A 44 -8.13 -11.14 -4.98
N SER A 45 -9.04 -11.24 -5.94
CA SER A 45 -10.46 -10.97 -5.73
C SER A 45 -11.05 -11.92 -4.68
N ASP A 46 -12.04 -11.43 -3.91
CA ASP A 46 -12.75 -12.17 -2.85
C ASP A 46 -11.87 -12.67 -1.70
N LYS A 47 -10.81 -11.93 -1.38
CA LYS A 47 -9.93 -12.21 -0.24
C LYS A 47 -9.87 -11.03 0.72
N MET A 48 -9.29 -11.30 1.90
CA MET A 48 -9.21 -10.37 3.02
C MET A 48 -8.56 -9.02 2.64
N GLU A 49 -7.70 -8.99 1.62
CA GLU A 49 -7.12 -7.75 1.08
C GLU A 49 -8.18 -6.75 0.61
N MET A 50 -9.29 -7.22 0.03
CA MET A 50 -10.36 -6.37 -0.52
C MET A 50 -11.13 -5.61 0.56
N GLU A 51 -11.08 -6.09 1.81
CA GLU A 51 -11.66 -5.38 2.96
C GLU A 51 -10.61 -4.55 3.71
N LYS A 52 -9.44 -5.15 3.98
CA LYS A 52 -8.45 -4.58 4.89
C LYS A 52 -7.63 -3.46 4.28
N VAL A 53 -7.33 -3.52 2.99
CA VAL A 53 -6.57 -2.47 2.30
C VAL A 53 -7.41 -1.18 2.18
N PRO A 54 -8.68 -1.22 1.73
CA PRO A 54 -9.51 -0.02 1.72
C PRO A 54 -9.76 0.56 3.12
N GLN A 55 -9.93 -0.30 4.14
CA GLN A 55 -10.04 0.15 5.55
C GLN A 55 -8.80 0.90 6.04
N ALA A 56 -7.62 0.60 5.50
CA ALA A 56 -6.37 1.29 5.82
C ALA A 56 -6.16 2.59 5.01
N GLY A 57 -7.06 2.91 4.07
CA GLY A 57 -7.03 4.13 3.27
C GLY A 57 -6.16 4.04 2.02
N TYR A 58 -6.08 2.86 1.41
CA TYR A 58 -5.32 2.55 0.20
C TYR A 58 -6.17 1.92 -0.89
#